data_AF-A0A538BXC4-F1
#
_entry.id   AF-A0A538BXC4-F1
#
_cell.length_a   1.000
_cell.length_b   1.000
_cell.length_c   1.000
_cell.angle_alpha   90.00
_cell.angle_beta   90.00
_cell.angle_gamma   90.00
#
_symmetry.space_group_name_H-M   'P 1'
#
loop_
_entity.id
_entity.type
_entity.pdbx_description
1 polymer ?
#
loop_
_entity_poly.entity_id
_entity_poly.type
_entity_poly.pdbx_seq_one_letter_code
_entity_poly.pdbx_strand_id
1 'polypeptide(L)' 'METLTRVRGKVLENAAIRDGETVLDVGAGDGLIAFEALERVGPQGRVIFSDISRDLLDVCRSWLETW' A
#
# COMPACT_ATOMS: atom_id res chain seq x y z
N MET A 1 -15.46 -7.81 6.00
CA MET A 1 -14.23 -7.07 6.36
C MET A 1 -13.09 -7.99 6.75
N GLU A 2 -13.30 -8.97 7.63
CA GLU A 2 -12.28 -9.93 8.09
C GLU A 2 -11.52 -10.65 6.96
N THR A 3 -12.21 -11.06 5.89
CA THR A 3 -11.58 -11.72 4.73
C THR A 3 -10.55 -10.83 4.03
N LEU A 4 -10.83 -9.53 3.89
CA LEU A 4 -9.93 -8.60 3.20
C LEU A 4 -8.66 -8.36 4.03
N THR A 5 -8.80 -8.22 5.35
CA THR A 5 -7.65 -8.15 6.27
C THR A 5 -6.75 -9.37 6.15
N ARG A 6 -7.34 -10.57 6.07
CA ARG A 6 -6.59 -11.82 5.92
C ARG A 6 -5.84 -11.91 4.59
N VAL A 7 -6.49 -11.52 3.49
CA VAL A 7 -5.86 -11.52 2.16
C VAL A 7 -4.72 -10.51 2.11
N ARG A 8 -4.94 -9.30 2.62
CA ARG A 8 -3.92 -8.24 2.72
C ARG A 8 -2.67 -8.73 3.46
N GLY A 9 -2.85 -9.29 4.66
CA GLY A 9 -1.73 -9.82 5.45
C GLY A 9 -0.94 -10.88 4.68
N LYS A 10 -1.63 -11.85 4.06
CA LYS A 10 -0.98 -12.91 3.27
C LYS A 10 -0.21 -12.37 2.07
N VAL A 11 -0.74 -11.36 1.37
CA VAL A 11 -0.04 -10.73 0.23
C VAL A 11 1.27 -10.10 0.71
N LEU A 12 1.22 -9.33 1.79
CA LEU A 12 2.39 -8.61 2.32
C LEU A 12 3.42 -9.55 2.96
N GLU A 13 3.00 -10.63 3.59
CA GLU A 13 3.88 -11.70 4.08
C GLU A 13 4.63 -12.36 2.92
N ASN A 14 3.92 -12.71 1.85
CA ASN A 14 4.53 -13.33 0.67
C ASN A 14 5.44 -12.38 -0.11
N ALA A 15 5.17 -11.08 -0.07
CA ALA A 15 6.01 -10.07 -0.70
C ALA A 15 7.38 -9.91 -0.02
N ALA A 16 7.52 -10.38 1.22
CA ALA A 16 8.79 -10.39 1.98
C ALA A 16 9.53 -9.05 1.98
N ILE A 17 8.76 -7.95 2.05
CA ILE A 17 9.23 -6.56 2.03
C ILE A 17 10.23 -6.32 3.15
N ARG A 18 11.32 -5.61 2.83
CA ARG A 18 12.37 -5.22 3.78
C ARG A 18 12.47 -3.70 3.94
N ASP A 19 13.06 -3.29 5.06
CA ASP A 19 13.36 -1.87 5.35
C ASP A 19 14.20 -1.25 4.23
N GLY A 20 13.83 -0.05 3.80
CA GLY A 20 14.48 0.69 2.72
C GLY A 20 14.09 0.25 1.29
N GLU A 21 13.28 -0.80 1.11
CA GLU A 21 12.88 -1.23 -0.23
C GLU A 21 11.88 -0.27 -0.90
N THR A 22 11.79 -0.36 -2.22
CA THR A 22 10.75 0.31 -3.02
C THR A 22 9.73 -0.72 -3.47
N VAL A 23 8.46 -0.51 -3.11
CA VAL A 23 7.32 -1.37 -3.46
C VAL A 23 6.43 -0.66 -4.48
N LEU A 24 5.94 -1.40 -5.47
CA LEU A 24 4.92 -0.95 -6.42
C LEU A 24 3.65 -1.77 -6.22
N ASP A 25 2.55 -1.09 -5.87
CA ASP A 25 1.23 -1.69 -5.77
C ASP A 25 0.41 -1.36 -7.03
N VAL A 26 0.04 -2.40 -7.80
CA VAL A 26 -0.64 -2.26 -9.10
C VAL A 26 -2.11 -2.64 -8.95
N GLY A 27 -3.00 -1.70 -9.28
CA GLY A 27 -4.41 -1.81 -8.92
C GLY A 27 -4.61 -1.48 -7.44
N ALA A 28 -3.93 -0.44 -6.95
CA ALA A 28 -3.88 -0.09 -5.53
C ALA A 28 -5.25 0.24 -4.93
N GLY A 29 -6.25 0.56 -5.76
CA GLY A 29 -7.58 0.95 -5.31
C GLY A 29 -7.53 2.14 -4.35
N ASP A 30 -8.24 2.04 -3.24
CA ASP A 30 -8.19 3.00 -2.12
C ASP A 30 -7.00 2.79 -1.17
N GLY A 31 -6.06 1.91 -1.53
CA GLY A 31 -4.73 1.81 -0.92
C GLY A 31 -4.55 0.69 0.12
N LEU A 32 -5.47 -0.29 0.19
CA LEU A 32 -5.46 -1.35 1.20
C LEU A 32 -4.09 -2.02 1.42
N ILE A 33 -3.38 -2.36 0.33
CA ILE A 33 -2.08 -3.05 0.40
C ILE A 33 -0.95 -2.03 0.56
N ALA A 34 -0.92 -1.01 -0.29
CA ALA A 34 0.11 0.02 -0.29
C ALA A 34 0.26 0.76 1.05
N PHE A 35 -0.83 1.05 1.77
CA PHE A 35 -0.74 1.72 3.08
C PHE A 35 -0.10 0.83 4.15
N GLU A 36 -0.40 -0.47 4.22
CA GLU A 36 0.30 -1.36 5.16
C GLU A 36 1.75 -1.62 4.70
N ALA A 37 2.02 -1.60 3.39
CA ALA A 37 3.39 -1.70 2.88
C ALA A 37 4.27 -0.52 3.33
N LEU A 38 3.71 0.69 3.51
CA LEU A 38 4.45 1.86 3.99
C LEU A 38 5.10 1.62 5.36
N GLU A 39 4.39 0.95 6.27
CA GLU A 39 4.94 0.60 7.59
C GLU A 39 6.10 -0.39 7.47
N ARG A 40 6.04 -1.33 6.50
CA ARG A 40 7.02 -2.40 6.34
C ARG A 40 8.31 -1.95 5.65
N VAL A 41 8.22 -1.03 4.68
CA VAL A 41 9.40 -0.47 4.00
C VAL A 41 10.16 0.53 4.88
N GLY A 42 9.54 1.04 5.94
CA GLY A 42 10.17 1.94 6.90
C GLY A 42 10.51 3.34 6.33
N PRO A 43 11.17 4.19 7.12
CA PRO A 43 11.33 5.62 6.83
C PRO A 43 12.22 5.93 5.62
N GLN A 44 13.10 4.99 5.24
CA GLN A 44 13.97 5.13 4.07
C GLN A 44 13.38 4.47 2.82
N GLY A 45 12.32 3.68 2.98
CA GLY A 45 11.66 2.97 1.92
C GLY A 45 10.67 3.84 1.16
N ARG A 46 10.08 3.27 0.11
CA ARG A 46 9.10 3.95 -0.75
C ARG A 46 7.99 2.98 -1.16
N VAL A 47 6.77 3.48 -1.23
CA VAL A 47 5.65 2.75 -1.84
C VAL A 47 5.06 3.61 -2.96
N ILE A 48 4.93 3.01 -4.14
CA ILE A 48 4.36 3.63 -5.33
C ILE A 48 2.96 3.04 -5.52
N PHE A 49 1.96 3.92 -5.50
CA PHE A 49 0.57 3.59 -5.72
C PHE A 49 0.28 3.73 -7.22
N SER A 50 -0.22 2.67 -7.86
CA SER A 50 -0.62 2.69 -9.26
C SER A 50 -2.03 2.14 -9.41
N ASP A 51 -2.93 2.95 -9.95
CA ASP A 51 -4.29 2.53 -10.30
C ASP A 51 -4.75 3.25 -11.57
N ILE A 52 -5.70 2.65 -12.30
CA ILE A 52 -6.30 3.28 -13.47
C ILE A 52 -7.30 4.37 -13.07
N SER A 53 -7.89 4.25 -11.88
CA SER A 53 -8.84 5.20 -11.34
C SER A 53 -8.13 6.38 -10.70
N ARG A 54 -8.20 7.54 -11.35
CA ARG A 54 -7.66 8.78 -10.78
C ARG A 54 -8.38 9.18 -9.48
N ASP A 55 -9.69 8.97 -9.41
CA ASP A 55 -10.48 9.29 -8.21
C ASP A 55 -9.99 8.49 -6.99
N LEU A 56 -9.62 7.22 -7.16
CA LEU A 56 -9.08 6.41 -6.06
C LEU A 56 -7.68 6.87 -5.64
N LEU A 57 -6.83 7.25 -6.59
CA LEU A 57 -5.52 7.83 -6.29
C LEU A 57 -5.62 9.19 -5.56
N ASP A 58 -6.62 10.00 -5.91
CA ASP A 58 -6.89 11.27 -5.23
C ASP A 58 -7.38 11.03 -3.80
N VAL A 59 -8.21 10.00 -3.58
CA VAL A 59 -8.57 9.52 -2.22
C VAL A 59 -7.31 9.12 -1.44
N CYS A 60 -6.44 8.26 -1.99
CA CYS A 60 -5.18 7.87 -1.33
C CYS A 60 -4.30 9.09 -0.99
N ARG A 61 -4.22 10.07 -1.89
CA ARG A 61 -3.47 11.31 -1.66
C ARG A 61 -4.03 12.09 -0.46
N SER A 62 -5.36 12.23 -0.37
CA SER A 62 -5.97 12.92 0.77
C SER A 62 -5.70 12.22 2.10
N TRP A 63 -5.64 10.88 2.12
CA TRP A 63 -5.28 10.13 3.33
C TRP A 63 -3.82 10.36 3.72
N LEU A 64 -2.90 10.43 2.74
CA LEU A 64 -1.48 10.70 2.98
C LEU A 64 -1.22 12.08 3.60
N GLU A 65 -2.04 13.08 3.27
CA GLU A 65 -1.94 14.42 3.89
C GLU A 65 -2.31 14.40 5.39
N THR A 66 -3.01 13.36 5.84
CA THR A 66 -3.44 13.15 7.22
C THR A 66 -2.70 12.02 7.95
N TRP A 67 -1.74 11.39 7.27
CA TRP A 67 -1.04 10.17 7.71
C TRP A 67 0.19 10.48 8.56
#